data_AF-A0A1V4D1I8-F1
#
_entry.id   AF-A0A1V4D1I8-F1
#
_cell.length_a   1.000
_cell.length_b   1.000
_cell.length_c   1.000
_cell.angle_alpha   90.00
_cell.angle_beta   90.00
_cell.angle_gamma   90.00
#
_symmetry.space_group_name_H-M   'P 1'
#
loop_
_entity.id
_entity.type
_entity.pdbx_description
1 polymer ?
#
loop_
_entity_poly.entity_id
_entity_poly.type
_entity_poly.pdbx_seq_one_letter_code
_entity_poly.pdbx_strand_id
1 'polypeptide(L)' 'MTGPRTQDERDALTVEIVFALVTAGLLAAVLYVVVDSPALFGDLGRAQERAWQGAAFAVATVGFAVRLVRALWLFSRHRR' A
#
# COMPACT_ATOMS: atom_id res chain seq x y z
N MET A 1 -29.82 -5.66 19.99
CA MET A 1 -29.77 -4.42 19.20
C MET A 1 -28.45 -3.75 19.52
N THR A 2 -27.47 -3.80 18.61
CA THR A 2 -26.19 -3.11 18.82
C THR A 2 -26.46 -1.62 18.67
N GLY A 3 -26.32 -0.86 19.76
CA GLY A 3 -26.48 0.59 19.74
C GLY A 3 -25.48 1.26 18.79
N PRO A 4 -25.68 2.53 18.42
CA PRO A 4 -24.75 3.28 17.58
C PRO A 4 -23.34 3.23 18.18
N ARG A 5 -22.32 3.06 17.33
CA ARG A 5 -20.91 3.15 17.77
C ARG A 5 -20.66 4.50 18.43
N THR A 6 -19.88 4.49 19.51
CA THR A 6 -19.51 5.72 20.20
C THR A 6 -18.59 6.55 19.29
N GLN A 7 -18.49 7.87 19.55
CA GLN A 7 -17.67 8.77 18.74
C GLN A 7 -16.20 8.32 18.71
N ASP A 8 -15.66 7.90 19.87
CA ASP A 8 -14.31 7.36 20.01
C ASP A 8 -14.05 6.14 19.10
N GLU A 9 -15.02 5.22 18.97
CA GLU A 9 -14.89 4.04 18.10
C GLU A 9 -14.82 4.42 16.60
N ARG A 10 -15.46 5.52 16.21
CA ARG A 10 -15.47 6.03 14.84
C ARG A 10 -14.18 6.77 14.49
N ASP A 11 -13.66 7.53 15.44
CA ASP A 11 -12.39 8.24 15.27
C ASP A 11 -11.22 7.23 15.20
N ALA A 12 -11.24 6.21 16.07
CA ALA A 12 -10.29 5.10 15.99
C ALA A 12 -10.38 4.36 14.63
N LEU A 13 -11.60 4.09 14.13
CA LEU A 13 -11.82 3.53 12.78
C LEU A 13 -11.15 4.37 11.70
N THR A 14 -11.36 5.68 11.77
CA THR A 14 -10.85 6.61 10.75
C THR A 14 -9.32 6.62 10.77
N VAL A 15 -8.71 6.73 11.95
CA VAL A 15 -7.25 6.73 12.10
C VAL A 15 -6.64 5.42 11.63
N GLU A 16 -7.25 4.28 11.95
CA GLU A 16 -6.80 2.96 11.48
C GLU A 16 -6.80 2.85 9.96
N ILE A 17 -7.90 3.28 9.30
CA ILE A 17 -8.02 3.25 7.84
C ILE A 17 -6.98 4.17 7.20
N VAL A 18 -6.86 5.40 7.68
CA VAL A 18 -5.89 6.38 7.17
C VAL A 18 -4.46 5.87 7.36
N PHE A 19 -4.14 5.32 8.54
CA PHE A 19 -2.83 4.72 8.81
C PHE A 19 -2.53 3.55 7.85
N ALA A 20 -3.50 2.66 7.62
CA ALA A 20 -3.34 1.55 6.69
C ALA A 20 -3.08 2.03 5.26
N LEU A 21 -3.82 3.05 4.81
CA LEU A 21 -3.65 3.65 3.48
C LEU A 21 -2.29 4.33 3.33
N VAL A 22 -1.90 5.17 4.29
CA VAL A 22 -0.60 5.88 4.26
C VAL A 22 0.55 4.88 4.27
N THR A 23 0.53 3.89 5.17
CA THR A 23 1.61 2.91 5.25
C THR A 23 1.67 1.98 4.04
N ALA A 24 0.54 1.59 3.45
CA ALA A 24 0.51 0.85 2.20
C ALA A 24 1.05 1.70 1.04
N GLY A 25 0.69 2.99 0.97
CA GLY A 25 1.19 3.93 -0.04
C GLY A 25 2.70 4.14 0.05
N LEU A 26 3.23 4.36 1.25
CA LEU A 26 4.68 4.47 1.47
C LEU A 26 5.42 3.19 1.04
N LEU A 27 4.91 2.02 1.38
CA LEU A 27 5.49 0.76 0.93
C LEU A 27 5.48 0.64 -0.59
N ALA A 28 4.37 1.01 -1.24
CA ALA A 28 4.26 0.98 -2.70
C ALA A 28 5.27 1.90 -3.37
N ALA A 29 5.46 3.12 -2.85
CA ALA A 29 6.46 4.07 -3.33
C ALA A 29 7.88 3.50 -3.21
N VAL A 30 8.22 2.89 -2.06
CA VAL A 30 9.52 2.24 -1.86
C VAL A 30 9.70 1.08 -2.84
N LEU A 31 8.70 0.21 -3.00
CA LEU A 31 8.76 -0.91 -3.94
C LEU A 31 8.95 -0.43 -5.37
N TYR A 32 8.23 0.61 -5.78
CA TYR A 32 8.39 1.20 -7.11
C TYR A 32 9.83 1.68 -7.33
N VAL A 33 10.35 2.53 -6.43
CA VAL A 33 11.72 3.08 -6.56
C VAL A 33 12.78 1.97 -6.57
N VAL A 34 12.62 0.94 -5.73
CA VAL A 34 13.56 -0.18 -5.67
C VAL A 34 13.55 -0.97 -6.98
N VAL A 35 12.38 -1.32 -7.51
CA VAL A 35 12.24 -2.13 -8.73
C VAL A 35 12.57 -1.33 -9.99
N ASP A 36 12.22 -0.05 -10.02
CA ASP A 36 12.49 0.85 -11.15
C ASP A 36 13.94 1.38 -11.14
N SER A 37 14.73 1.12 -10.09
CA SER A 37 16.11 1.60 -9.98
C SER A 37 17.01 1.32 -11.21
N PRO A 38 16.92 0.17 -11.91
CA PRO A 38 17.70 -0.04 -13.13
C PRO A 38 17.28 0.88 -14.28
N ALA A 39 16.00 1.26 -14.35
CA ALA A 39 15.49 2.20 -15.34
C ALA A 39 15.83 3.66 -14.99
N LEU A 40 15.90 4.00 -13.69
CA LEU A 40 16.23 5.35 -13.23
C LEU A 40 17.73 5.67 -13.34
N PHE A 41 18.59 4.69 -13.10
CA PHE A 41 20.04 4.91 -12.97
C PHE A 41 20.89 4.12 -13.98
N GLY A 42 20.30 3.15 -14.69
CA GLY A 42 21.00 2.35 -15.69
C GLY A 42 20.89 2.95 -17.10
N ASP A 43 21.87 2.63 -17.94
CA ASP A 43 21.85 2.99 -19.36
C ASP A 43 21.10 1.91 -20.15
N LEU A 44 19.77 1.94 -20.05
CA LEU A 44 18.88 0.98 -20.70
C LEU A 44 18.31 1.53 -22.01
N GLY A 45 18.16 0.67 -23.00
CA GLY A 45 17.37 1.00 -24.19
C GLY A 45 15.90 1.25 -23.83
N ARG A 46 15.23 2.15 -24.57
CA ARG A 46 13.84 2.60 -24.32
C ARG A 46 12.82 1.48 -24.12
N ALA A 47 12.96 0.35 -24.80
CA ALA A 47 12.05 -0.79 -24.65
C ALA A 47 12.21 -1.48 -23.28
N GLN A 48 13.46 -1.62 -22.82
CA GLN A 48 13.80 -2.25 -21.55
C GLN A 48 13.40 -1.34 -20.37
N GLU A 49 13.58 -0.03 -20.52
CA GLU A 49 13.14 0.97 -19.54
C GLU A 49 11.62 0.89 -19.29
N ARG A 50 10.81 0.86 -20.36
CA ARG A 50 9.35 0.73 -20.25
C ARG A 50 8.92 -0.60 -19.61
N ALA A 51 9.61 -1.69 -19.93
CA ALA A 51 9.33 -2.99 -19.34
C ALA A 51 9.60 -2.97 -17.82
N TRP A 52 10.69 -2.35 -17.38
CA TRP A 52 11.02 -2.16 -15.97
C TRP A 52 10.02 -1.27 -15.25
N GLN A 53 9.64 -0.13 -15.83
CA GLN A 53 8.61 0.75 -15.27
C GLN A 53 7.27 0.02 -15.09
N GLY A 54 6.88 -0.80 -16.07
CA GLY A 54 5.68 -1.63 -15.99
C GLY A 54 5.76 -2.68 -14.88
N ALA A 55 6.91 -3.35 -14.74
CA ALA A 55 7.15 -4.31 -13.66
C ALA A 55 7.14 -3.64 -12.28
N ALA A 56 7.80 -2.48 -12.14
CA ALA A 56 7.83 -1.70 -10.91
C ALA A 56 6.41 -1.26 -10.50
N PHE A 57 5.61 -0.79 -11.45
CA PHE A 57 4.22 -0.41 -11.21
C PHE A 57 3.38 -1.61 -10.75
N ALA A 58 3.53 -2.78 -11.39
CA ALA A 58 2.82 -3.99 -11.00
C ALA A 58 3.19 -4.43 -9.57
N VAL A 59 4.48 -4.46 -9.24
CA VAL A 59 4.97 -4.82 -7.91
C VAL A 59 4.48 -3.84 -6.85
N ALA A 60 4.54 -2.54 -7.11
CA ALA A 60 4.05 -1.51 -6.20
C ALA A 60 2.54 -1.65 -5.95
N THR A 61 1.75 -1.89 -7.00
CA THR A 61 0.30 -2.08 -6.90
C THR A 61 -0.07 -3.31 -6.09
N VAL A 62 0.59 -4.45 -6.35
CA VAL A 62 0.37 -5.69 -5.59
C VAL A 62 0.79 -5.51 -4.13
N GLY A 63 1.96 -4.90 -3.89
CA GLY A 63 2.46 -4.61 -2.55
C GLY A 63 1.51 -3.71 -1.75
N PHE A 64 0.98 -2.66 -2.39
CA PHE A 64 -0.06 -1.80 -1.81
C PHE A 64 -1.29 -2.61 -1.40
N ALA A 65 -1.87 -3.36 -2.34
CA ALA A 65 -3.11 -4.11 -2.12
C ALA A 65 -2.95 -5.14 -0.99
N VAL A 66 -1.86 -5.93 -1.02
CA VAL A 66 -1.56 -6.92 0.02
C VAL A 66 -1.39 -6.25 1.38
N ARG A 67 -0.63 -5.16 1.46
CA ARG A 67 -0.37 -4.46 2.72
C ARG A 67 -1.62 -3.80 3.29
N LEU A 68 -2.46 -3.22 2.44
CA LEU A 68 -3.73 -2.63 2.83
C LEU A 68 -4.69 -3.69 3.35
N VAL A 69 -4.91 -4.77 2.58
CA VAL A 69 -5.79 -5.88 2.97
C VAL A 69 -5.31 -6.51 4.29
N ARG A 70 -4.00 -6.74 4.44
CA ARG A 70 -3.44 -7.31 5.68
C ARG A 70 -3.67 -6.40 6.88
N ALA A 71 -3.53 -5.08 6.74
CA ALA A 71 -3.77 -4.13 7.82
C ALA A 71 -5.25 -4.12 8.23
N LEU A 72 -6.16 -4.02 7.25
CA LEU A 72 -7.60 -4.06 7.52
C LEU A 72 -8.03 -5.38 8.16
N TRP A 73 -7.45 -6.50 7.73
CA TRP A 73 -7.72 -7.82 8.32
C TRP A 73 -7.19 -7.93 9.76
N LEU A 74 -5.99 -7.41 10.01
CA LEU A 74 -5.40 -7.38 11.35
C LEU A 74 -6.26 -6.56 12.32
N PHE A 75 -6.72 -5.38 11.91
CA PHE A 75 -7.60 -4.54 12.74
C PHE A 75 -8.96 -5.19 12.98
N SER A 76 -9.51 -5.85 11.96
CA SER A 76 -10.74 -6.65 12.10
C SER A 76 -10.60 -7.77 13.13
N ARG A 77 -9.40 -8.36 13.24
CA ARG A 77 -9.09 -9.42 14.22
C ARG A 77 -8.89 -8.86 15.64
N HIS A 78 -8.27 -7.70 15.79
CA HIS A 78 -8.05 -7.07 17.11
C HIS A 78 -9.34 -6.54 17.75
N ARG A 79 -10.40 -6.33 16.96
CA ARG A 79 -11.72 -5.91 17.46
C ARG A 79 -12.65 -7.05 17.88
N ARG A 80 -12.31 -8.30 17.60
CA ARG A 80 -13.07 -9.47 18.05
C ARG A 80 -12.52 -9.98 19.36
#